data_AF-A0A5A8F071-F1
#
_entry.id   AF-A0A5A8F071-F1
#
_cell.length_a   1.000
_cell.length_b   1.000
_cell.length_c   1.000
_cell.angle_alpha   90.00
_cell.angle_beta   90.00
_cell.angle_gamma   90.00
#
_symmetry.space_group_name_H-M   'P 1'
#
loop_
_entity.id
_entity.type
_entity.pdbx_description
1 polymer ?
#
loop_
_entity_poly.entity_id
_entity_poly.type
_entity_poly.pdbx_seq_one_letter_code
_entity_poly.pdbx_strand_id
1 'polypeptide(L)'
;MKVLKGRDGISENELRRKMIAKVHIAKKEAKICKLCGNVHFAELCTKCGSIYNREMTDFDYRTFLLYASGKTSCKNMDIFELSEVLRFFKLAGFQGAKKMNFEEAGREVKKKMLKKLKAEAERKLGAGWQNRVNRFCQERIGVSALEFCDIEQLRQVWAFLRRASKGV
;
A
#
# COMPACT_ATOMS: atom_id res chain seq x y z
N MET A 1 36.78 -15.90 4.64
CA MET A 1 35.86 -14.74 4.71
C MET A 1 34.65 -15.01 3.83
N LYS A 2 33.45 -15.21 4.40
CA LYS A 2 32.21 -15.37 3.63
C LYS A 2 31.54 -14.00 3.49
N VAL A 3 31.47 -13.49 2.26
CA VAL A 3 30.74 -12.26 1.93
C VAL A 3 29.24 -12.56 2.11
N LEU A 4 28.66 -12.03 3.18
CA LEU A 4 27.22 -12.08 3.42
C LEU A 4 26.53 -11.16 2.39
N LYS A 5 25.97 -11.75 1.32
CA LYS A 5 25.10 -11.04 0.38
C LYS A 5 23.90 -10.48 1.15
N GLY A 6 23.77 -9.14 1.15
CA GLY A 6 22.67 -8.43 1.78
C GLY A 6 21.32 -8.94 1.27
N ARG A 7 20.42 -9.29 2.20
CA ARG A 7 18.99 -9.46 1.93
C ARG A 7 18.38 -8.07 1.76
N ASP A 8 18.55 -7.48 0.58
CA ASP A 8 18.01 -6.17 0.28
C ASP A 8 16.49 -6.26 0.06
N GLY A 9 15.73 -5.56 0.90
CA GLY A 9 14.30 -5.40 0.71
C GLY A 9 14.01 -4.54 -0.52
N ILE A 10 12.94 -4.86 -1.24
CA ILE A 10 12.43 -4.07 -2.38
C ILE A 10 12.30 -2.59 -1.96
N SER A 11 12.87 -1.68 -2.75
CA SER A 11 12.75 -0.24 -2.50
C SER A 11 11.32 0.25 -2.72
N GLU A 12 10.91 1.34 -2.06
CA GLU A 12 9.57 1.94 -2.22
C GLU A 12 9.25 2.29 -3.69
N ASN A 13 10.23 2.85 -4.41
CA ASN A 13 10.08 3.14 -5.84
C ASN A 13 9.92 1.88 -6.70
N GLU A 14 10.64 0.81 -6.38
CA GLU A 14 10.51 -0.47 -7.09
C GLU A 14 9.16 -1.13 -6.82
N LEU A 15 8.69 -1.09 -5.57
CA LEU A 15 7.35 -1.57 -5.19
C LEU A 15 6.27 -0.80 -5.95
N ARG A 16 6.36 0.53 -5.96
CA ARG A 16 5.42 1.40 -6.68
C ARG A 16 5.38 1.07 -8.18
N ARG A 17 6.54 0.92 -8.83
CA ARG A 17 6.61 0.51 -10.25
C ARG A 17 5.93 -0.84 -10.49
N LYS A 18 6.15 -1.82 -9.62
CA LYS A 18 5.48 -3.14 -9.71
C LYS A 18 3.97 -3.03 -9.54
N MET A 19 3.49 -2.17 -8.66
CA MET A 19 2.05 -1.93 -8.46
C MET A 19 1.42 -1.27 -9.69
N ILE A 20 2.05 -0.24 -10.24
CA ILE A 20 1.60 0.41 -11.49
C ILE A 20 1.50 -0.61 -12.63
N ALA A 21 2.53 -1.45 -12.80
CA ALA A 21 2.50 -2.50 -13.81
C ALA A 21 1.31 -3.46 -13.62
N LYS A 22 1.01 -3.87 -12.38
CA LYS A 22 -0.15 -4.71 -12.07
C LYS A 22 -1.48 -4.03 -12.36
N VAL A 23 -1.60 -2.74 -12.04
CA VAL A 23 -2.81 -1.95 -12.35
C VAL A 23 -3.05 -1.93 -13.86
N HIS A 24 -2.00 -1.74 -14.67
CA HIS A 24 -2.13 -1.75 -16.12
C HIS A 24 -2.47 -3.14 -16.70
N ILE A 25 -1.94 -4.22 -16.10
CA ILE A 25 -2.37 -5.58 -16.45
C ILE A 25 -3.86 -5.77 -16.13
N ALA A 26 -4.30 -5.37 -14.93
CA ALA A 26 -5.70 -5.45 -14.53
C ALA A 26 -6.61 -4.64 -15.47
N LYS A 27 -6.23 -3.40 -15.83
CA LYS A 27 -6.95 -2.58 -16.82
C LYS A 27 -7.17 -3.34 -18.12
N LYS A 28 -6.12 -3.98 -18.64
CA LYS A 28 -6.16 -4.69 -19.93
C LYS A 28 -7.08 -5.90 -19.90
N GLU A 29 -7.16 -6.59 -18.76
CA GLU A 29 -7.99 -7.78 -18.57
C GLU A 29 -9.43 -7.45 -18.14
N ALA A 30 -9.67 -6.24 -17.64
CA ALA A 30 -10.96 -5.83 -17.10
C ALA A 30 -12.02 -5.67 -18.20
N LYS A 31 -13.20 -6.23 -17.94
CA LYS A 31 -14.40 -6.07 -18.75
C LYS A 31 -15.37 -5.10 -18.05
N ILE A 32 -16.06 -4.28 -18.83
CA ILE A 32 -17.19 -3.45 -18.41
C ILE A 32 -18.47 -4.08 -18.94
N CYS A 33 -19.43 -4.33 -18.06
CA CYS A 33 -20.76 -4.77 -18.45
C CYS A 33 -21.48 -3.64 -19.20
N LYS A 34 -21.99 -3.92 -20.41
CA LYS A 34 -22.71 -2.93 -21.22
C LYS A 34 -24.09 -2.56 -20.66
N LEU A 35 -24.66 -3.39 -19.78
CA LEU A 35 -25.97 -3.15 -19.19
C LEU A 35 -25.90 -2.35 -17.88
N CYS A 36 -25.00 -2.71 -16.96
CA CYS A 36 -24.96 -2.10 -15.61
C CYS A 36 -23.67 -1.32 -15.30
N GLY A 37 -22.72 -1.26 -16.23
CA GLY A 37 -21.45 -0.55 -16.06
C GLY A 37 -20.46 -1.21 -15.08
N ASN A 38 -20.79 -2.37 -14.50
CA ASN A 38 -19.94 -3.03 -13.53
C ASN A 38 -18.60 -3.49 -14.13
N VAL A 39 -17.50 -3.28 -13.40
CA VAL A 39 -16.18 -3.83 -13.72
C VAL A 39 -16.12 -5.29 -13.26
N HIS A 40 -15.69 -6.20 -14.12
CA HIS A 40 -15.50 -7.61 -13.77
C HIS A 40 -14.44 -8.30 -14.62
N PHE A 41 -14.00 -9.48 -14.19
CA PHE A 41 -12.99 -10.29 -14.89
C PHE A 41 -13.52 -11.66 -15.35
N ALA A 42 -14.77 -12.00 -15.01
CA ALA A 42 -15.41 -13.25 -15.40
C ALA A 42 -16.04 -13.17 -16.80
N GLU A 43 -16.48 -14.32 -17.33
CA GLU A 43 -17.24 -14.39 -18.59
C GLU A 43 -18.61 -13.72 -18.48
N LEU A 44 -19.30 -13.90 -17.36
CA LEU A 44 -20.56 -13.23 -17.05
C LEU A 44 -20.33 -12.05 -16.11
N CYS A 45 -21.17 -11.02 -16.22
CA CYS A 45 -21.17 -9.92 -15.28
C CYS A 45 -21.53 -10.42 -13.87
N THR A 46 -20.63 -10.22 -12.92
CA THR A 46 -20.82 -10.66 -11.52
C THR A 46 -21.91 -9.90 -10.76
N LYS A 47 -22.42 -8.79 -11.33
CA LYS A 47 -23.49 -7.99 -10.73
C LYS A 47 -24.87 -8.32 -11.27
N CYS A 48 -25.01 -8.50 -12.59
CA CYS A 48 -26.33 -8.68 -13.23
C CYS A 48 -26.45 -9.92 -14.13
N GLY A 49 -25.40 -10.75 -14.24
CA GLY A 49 -25.42 -11.98 -15.04
C GLY A 49 -25.34 -11.80 -16.57
N SER A 50 -25.28 -10.55 -17.06
CA SER A 50 -25.17 -10.25 -18.50
C SER A 50 -23.93 -10.88 -19.14
N ILE A 51 -24.09 -11.37 -20.38
CA ILE A 51 -23.00 -11.80 -21.28
C ILE A 51 -22.41 -10.62 -22.08
N TYR A 52 -23.14 -9.49 -22.17
CA TYR A 52 -22.74 -8.35 -23.00
C TYR A 52 -21.70 -7.48 -22.28
N ASN A 53 -20.47 -7.60 -22.74
CA ASN A 53 -19.29 -6.99 -22.13
C ASN A 53 -18.52 -6.17 -23.18
N ARG A 54 -17.70 -5.23 -22.72
CA ARG A 54 -16.69 -4.53 -23.54
C ARG A 54 -15.41 -4.34 -22.75
N GLU A 55 -14.32 -4.06 -23.44
CA GLU A 55 -13.07 -3.68 -22.80
C GLU A 55 -13.20 -2.34 -22.04
N MET A 56 -12.42 -2.19 -20.97
CA MET A 56 -12.29 -0.93 -20.24
C MET A 56 -11.55 0.11 -21.10
N THR A 57 -12.24 1.18 -21.50
CA THR A 57 -11.63 2.27 -22.25
C THR A 57 -10.75 3.14 -21.35
N ASP A 58 -9.99 4.08 -21.94
CA ASP A 58 -9.22 5.03 -21.14
C ASP A 58 -10.12 5.95 -20.29
N PHE A 59 -11.30 6.30 -20.79
CA PHE A 59 -12.28 7.08 -20.03
C PHE A 59 -12.82 6.30 -18.82
N ASP A 60 -13.21 5.04 -19.00
CA ASP A 60 -13.65 4.17 -17.89
C ASP A 60 -12.54 3.99 -16.87
N TYR A 61 -11.31 3.80 -17.35
CA TYR A 61 -10.15 3.62 -16.50
C TYR A 61 -9.89 4.87 -15.65
N ARG A 62 -9.89 6.07 -16.24
CA ARG A 62 -9.72 7.31 -15.46
C ARG A 62 -10.84 7.52 -14.44
N THR A 63 -12.08 7.17 -14.81
CA THR A 63 -13.25 7.23 -13.92
C THR A 63 -13.10 6.24 -12.76
N PHE A 64 -12.66 5.02 -13.05
CA PHE A 64 -12.40 3.99 -12.05
C PHE A 64 -11.28 4.40 -11.08
N LEU A 65 -10.17 4.94 -11.61
CA LEU A 65 -9.08 5.47 -10.80
C LEU A 65 -9.56 6.62 -9.90
N LEU A 66 -10.34 7.55 -10.45
CA LEU A 66 -10.90 8.66 -9.69
C LEU A 66 -11.79 8.17 -8.55
N TYR A 67 -12.62 7.16 -8.80
CA TYR A 67 -13.48 6.55 -7.78
C TYR A 67 -12.67 5.83 -6.68
N ALA A 68 -11.62 5.09 -7.06
CA ALA A 68 -10.84 4.28 -6.13
C ALA A 68 -9.83 5.08 -5.30
N SER A 69 -9.27 6.17 -5.83
CA SER A 69 -8.18 6.91 -5.16
C SER A 69 -8.28 8.43 -5.23
N GLY A 70 -9.34 9.00 -5.82
CA GLY A 70 -9.47 10.44 -6.00
C GLY A 70 -8.56 11.03 -7.08
N LYS A 71 -7.84 10.20 -7.84
CA LYS A 71 -6.88 10.63 -8.87
C LYS A 71 -7.12 9.92 -10.20
N THR A 72 -6.88 10.60 -11.31
CA THR A 72 -7.10 10.05 -12.67
C THR A 72 -5.86 9.39 -13.28
N SER A 73 -4.72 9.37 -12.59
CA SER A 73 -3.46 8.82 -13.11
C SER A 73 -2.62 8.15 -12.03
N CYS A 74 -2.18 6.92 -12.31
CA CYS A 74 -1.28 6.16 -11.44
C CYS A 74 0.06 6.85 -11.19
N LYS A 75 0.51 7.73 -12.12
CA LYS A 75 1.75 8.50 -11.96
C LYS A 75 1.68 9.45 -10.76
N ASN A 76 0.48 9.87 -10.37
CA ASN A 76 0.26 10.80 -9.26
C ASN A 76 -0.13 10.07 -7.96
N MET A 77 -0.20 8.73 -7.99
CA MET A 77 -0.61 7.93 -6.85
C MET A 77 0.58 7.47 -6.00
N ASP A 78 0.41 7.42 -4.70
CA ASP A 78 1.34 6.76 -3.78
C ASP A 78 1.05 5.24 -3.65
N ILE A 79 1.78 4.56 -2.76
CA ILE A 79 1.60 3.12 -2.53
C ILE A 79 0.20 2.80 -1.98
N PHE A 80 -0.34 3.62 -1.09
CA PHE A 80 -1.63 3.38 -0.47
C PHE A 80 -2.75 3.50 -1.52
N GLU A 81 -2.73 4.57 -2.30
CA GLU A 81 -3.69 4.80 -3.38
C GLU A 81 -3.64 3.71 -4.45
N LEU A 82 -2.42 3.28 -4.84
CA LEU A 82 -2.26 2.15 -5.76
C LEU A 82 -2.76 0.82 -5.15
N SER A 83 -2.64 0.67 -3.83
CA SER A 83 -3.10 -0.53 -3.13
C SER A 83 -4.63 -0.61 -3.12
N GLU A 84 -5.31 0.53 -2.93
CA GLU A 84 -6.77 0.62 -3.02
C GLU A 84 -7.27 0.32 -4.44
N VAL A 85 -6.65 0.89 -5.47
CA VAL A 85 -6.99 0.57 -6.87
C VAL A 85 -6.89 -0.93 -7.13
N LEU A 86 -5.79 -1.57 -6.71
CA LEU A 86 -5.61 -3.01 -6.84
C LEU A 86 -6.62 -3.82 -6.02
N ARG A 87 -7.02 -3.33 -4.83
CA ARG A 87 -8.05 -3.95 -3.99
C ARG A 87 -9.40 -3.97 -4.71
N PHE A 88 -9.81 -2.86 -5.32
CA PHE A 88 -11.04 -2.80 -6.12
C PHE A 88 -11.02 -3.77 -7.31
N PHE A 89 -9.91 -3.84 -8.04
CA PHE A 89 -9.78 -4.85 -9.10
C PHE A 89 -9.88 -6.27 -8.57
N LYS A 90 -9.26 -6.56 -7.41
CA LYS A 90 -9.32 -7.87 -6.76
C LYS A 90 -10.76 -8.26 -6.39
N LEU A 91 -11.51 -7.31 -5.82
CA LEU A 91 -12.94 -7.50 -5.48
C LEU A 91 -13.80 -7.72 -6.73
N ALA A 92 -13.42 -7.11 -7.86
CA ALA A 92 -14.06 -7.35 -9.15
C ALA A 92 -13.69 -8.71 -9.79
N GLY A 93 -12.77 -9.47 -9.18
CA GLY A 93 -12.37 -10.81 -9.62
C GLY A 93 -10.98 -10.89 -10.24
N PHE A 94 -10.17 -9.82 -10.19
CA PHE A 94 -8.80 -9.87 -10.70
C PHE A 94 -7.92 -10.80 -9.85
N GLN A 95 -7.43 -11.89 -10.44
CA GLN A 95 -6.56 -12.83 -9.75
C GLN A 95 -5.06 -12.51 -9.92
N GLY A 96 -4.70 -11.78 -10.98
CA GLY A 96 -3.33 -11.38 -11.31
C GLY A 96 -2.40 -12.55 -11.65
N ALA A 97 -1.60 -12.43 -12.70
CA ALA A 97 -0.50 -13.35 -12.94
C ALA A 97 0.45 -13.36 -11.70
N LYS A 98 0.50 -14.51 -11.02
CA LYS A 98 1.13 -14.78 -9.71
C LYS A 98 0.58 -13.93 -8.54
N LYS A 99 -0.02 -14.63 -7.56
CA LYS A 99 -0.41 -14.13 -6.22
C LYS A 99 0.78 -13.43 -5.54
N MET A 100 0.89 -12.10 -5.66
CA MET A 100 1.59 -11.31 -4.65
C MET A 100 0.53 -10.93 -3.62
N ASN A 101 0.69 -11.43 -2.40
CA ASN A 101 -0.21 -11.15 -1.30
C ASN A 101 0.08 -9.74 -0.76
N PHE A 102 -0.56 -8.72 -1.33
CA PHE A 102 -0.27 -7.31 -1.03
C PHE A 102 -0.50 -6.94 0.45
N GLU A 103 -1.42 -7.60 1.15
CA GLU A 103 -1.60 -7.45 2.59
C GLU A 103 -0.41 -8.03 3.37
N GLU A 104 0.18 -9.11 2.89
CA GLU A 104 1.38 -9.69 3.48
C GLU A 104 2.61 -8.83 3.19
N ALA A 105 2.69 -8.25 1.99
CA ALA A 105 3.70 -7.25 1.65
C ALA A 105 3.56 -5.99 2.52
N GLY A 106 2.34 -5.47 2.73
CA GLY A 106 2.05 -4.35 3.61
C GLY A 106 2.41 -4.64 5.08
N ARG A 107 2.06 -5.84 5.56
CA ARG A 107 2.45 -6.33 6.89
C ARG A 107 3.98 -6.45 7.03
N GLU A 108 4.66 -6.98 6.03
CA GLU A 108 6.11 -7.12 6.03
C GLU A 108 6.83 -5.77 5.96
N VAL A 109 6.28 -4.80 5.22
CA VAL A 109 6.77 -3.42 5.19
C VAL A 109 6.58 -2.75 6.55
N LYS A 110 5.39 -2.84 7.16
CA LYS A 110 5.12 -2.34 8.52
C LYS A 110 6.10 -2.97 9.51
N LYS A 111 6.27 -4.29 9.49
CA LYS A 111 7.18 -5.04 10.38
C LYS A 111 8.63 -4.56 10.24
N LYS A 112 9.12 -4.38 9.02
CA LYS A 112 10.47 -3.86 8.76
C LYS A 112 10.65 -2.43 9.25
N MET A 113 9.65 -1.57 9.01
CA MET A 113 9.68 -0.18 9.45
C MET A 113 9.66 -0.07 10.98
N LEU A 114 8.83 -0.87 11.62
CA LEU A 114 8.74 -0.96 13.07
C LEU A 114 10.06 -1.44 13.69
N LYS A 115 10.69 -2.46 13.10
CA LYS A 115 12.03 -2.92 13.53
C LYS A 115 13.07 -1.81 13.44
N LYS A 116 13.10 -1.05 12.34
CA LYS A 116 14.02 0.07 12.17
C LYS A 116 13.76 1.19 13.17
N LEU A 117 12.49 1.53 13.41
CA LEU A 117 12.08 2.54 14.39
C LEU A 117 12.55 2.18 15.79
N LYS A 118 12.33 0.93 16.21
CA LYS A 118 12.76 0.46 17.53
C LYS A 118 14.28 0.60 17.71
N ALA A 119 15.06 0.13 16.74
CA ALA A 119 16.52 0.24 16.79
C ALA A 119 17.00 1.71 16.80
N GLU A 120 16.37 2.58 16.00
CA GLU A 120 16.73 3.99 15.94
C GLU A 120 16.32 4.75 17.22
N ALA A 121 15.15 4.42 17.78
CA ALA A 121 14.67 5.00 19.04
C ALA A 121 15.58 4.61 20.21
N GLU A 122 15.96 3.33 20.28
CA GLU A 122 16.92 2.84 21.28
C GLU A 122 18.26 3.56 21.17
N ARG A 123 18.79 3.67 19.94
CA ARG A 123 20.06 4.35 19.66
C ARG A 123 20.04 5.85 20.02
N LYS A 124 18.93 6.54 19.80
CA LYS A 124 18.83 8.00 19.98
C LYS A 124 18.35 8.44 21.36
N LEU A 125 17.36 7.74 21.91
CA LEU A 125 16.70 8.12 23.15
C LEU A 125 17.24 7.37 24.36
N GLY A 126 17.98 6.27 24.15
CA GLY A 126 18.59 5.47 25.20
C GLY A 126 17.57 4.69 26.04
N ALA A 127 17.90 4.46 27.31
CA ALA A 127 17.00 3.79 28.24
C ALA A 127 15.66 4.54 28.37
N GLY A 128 14.56 3.81 28.31
CA GLY A 128 13.21 4.39 28.36
C GLY A 128 12.67 4.93 27.03
N TRP A 129 13.33 4.63 25.89
CA TRP A 129 12.84 5.00 24.56
C TRP A 129 11.39 4.55 24.30
N GLN A 130 11.01 3.37 24.79
CA GLN A 130 9.66 2.80 24.63
C GLN A 130 8.60 3.73 25.22
N ASN A 131 8.81 4.20 26.45
CA ASN A 131 7.86 5.09 27.13
C ASN A 131 7.75 6.44 26.40
N ARG A 132 8.86 6.99 25.92
CA ARG A 132 8.87 8.27 25.20
C ARG A 132 8.16 8.17 23.86
N VAL A 133 8.42 7.10 23.10
CA VAL A 133 7.77 6.87 21.81
C VAL A 133 6.28 6.56 22.00
N ASN A 134 5.92 5.71 22.96
CA ASN A 134 4.51 5.40 23.22
C ASN A 134 3.74 6.63 23.72
N ARG A 135 4.36 7.49 24.54
CA ARG A 135 3.76 8.77 24.93
C ARG A 135 3.52 9.68 23.71
N PHE A 136 4.51 9.78 22.81
CA PHE A 136 4.33 10.51 21.56
C PHE A 136 3.17 9.94 20.72
N CYS A 137 3.09 8.60 20.61
CA CYS A 137 1.98 7.95 19.91
C CYS A 137 0.61 8.28 20.54
N GLN A 138 0.53 8.29 21.87
CA GLN A 138 -0.71 8.63 22.58
C GLN A 138 -1.09 10.09 22.39
N GLU A 139 -0.17 11.02 22.62
CA GLU A 139 -0.43 12.46 22.63
C GLU A 139 -0.60 13.07 21.24
N ARG A 140 0.07 12.52 20.21
CA ARG A 140 0.14 13.13 18.87
C ARG A 140 -0.54 12.34 17.77
N ILE A 141 -0.67 11.02 17.95
CA ILE A 141 -1.26 10.13 16.94
C ILE A 141 -2.62 9.59 17.43
N GLY A 142 -2.83 9.49 18.75
CA GLY A 142 -4.05 8.93 19.34
C GLY A 142 -4.04 7.39 19.41
N VAL A 143 -2.86 6.76 19.39
CA VAL A 143 -2.71 5.30 19.50
C VAL A 143 -1.90 4.91 20.74
N SER A 144 -2.30 3.83 21.40
CA SER A 144 -1.77 3.46 22.71
C SER A 144 -0.29 3.05 22.71
N ALA A 145 0.22 2.54 21.58
CA ALA A 145 1.60 2.10 21.44
C ALA A 145 2.06 2.10 19.97
N LEU A 146 3.38 2.09 19.77
CA LEU A 146 4.03 2.07 18.45
C LEU A 146 3.57 0.89 17.56
N GLU A 147 3.28 -0.26 18.15
CA GLU A 147 2.83 -1.49 17.48
C GLU A 147 1.49 -1.30 16.75
N PHE A 148 0.64 -0.42 17.28
CA PHE A 148 -0.69 -0.16 16.74
C PHE A 148 -0.67 0.87 15.61
N CYS A 149 0.44 1.58 15.40
CA CYS A 149 0.56 2.54 14.31
C CYS A 149 0.43 1.88 12.92
N ASP A 150 -0.30 2.50 11.99
CA ASP A 150 -0.20 2.21 10.56
C ASP A 150 1.09 2.77 9.93
N ILE A 151 1.30 2.58 8.62
CA ILE A 151 2.54 3.00 7.95
C ILE A 151 2.71 4.52 7.94
N GLU A 152 1.64 5.29 7.79
CA GLU A 152 1.70 6.75 7.76
C GLU A 152 2.03 7.29 9.15
N GLN A 153 1.37 6.76 10.17
CA GLN A 153 1.65 7.05 11.57
C GLN A 153 3.10 6.69 11.94
N LEU A 154 3.63 5.55 11.46
CA LEU A 154 5.04 5.19 11.64
C LEU A 154 6.00 6.20 10.98
N ARG A 155 5.62 6.84 9.85
CA ARG A 155 6.42 7.93 9.24
C ARG A 155 6.45 9.17 10.14
N GLN A 156 5.34 9.48 10.80
CA GLN A 156 5.29 10.59 11.77
C GLN A 156 6.21 10.31 12.97
N VAL A 157 6.20 9.09 13.49
CA VAL A 157 7.14 8.67 14.56
C VAL A 157 8.59 8.76 14.07
N TRP A 158 8.87 8.35 12.84
CA TRP A 158 10.22 8.46 12.26
C TRP A 158 10.70 9.92 12.16
N ALA A 159 9.80 10.83 11.76
CA ALA A 159 10.08 12.27 11.72
C ALA A 159 10.29 12.86 13.13
N PHE A 160 9.56 12.37 14.13
CA PHE A 160 9.80 12.69 15.54
C PHE A 160 11.20 12.23 15.98
N LEU A 161 11.58 10.97 15.74
CA LEU A 161 12.90 10.45 16.10
C LEU A 161 14.03 11.20 15.39
N ARG A 162 13.84 11.65 14.15
CA ARG A 162 14.83 12.49 13.46
C ARG A 162 15.04 13.83 14.16
N ARG A 163 13.95 14.47 14.61
CA ARG A 163 13.95 15.76 15.31
C ARG A 163 14.42 15.66 16.76
N ALA A 164 14.27 14.49 17.38
CA ALA A 164 14.98 14.17 18.61
C ALA A 164 16.48 14.03 18.29
N SER A 165 17.20 15.15 18.24
CA SER A 165 18.65 15.16 18.33
C SER A 165 19.07 14.69 19.72
N LYS A 166 20.26 14.08 19.82
CA LYS A 166 20.87 13.72 21.11
C LYS A 166 20.85 14.96 22.01
N GLY A 167 20.20 14.86 23.16
CA GLY A 167 20.59 15.68 24.30
C GLY A 167 21.88 15.10 24.86
N VAL A 168 22.99 15.33 24.15
CA VAL A 168 24.38 15.32 24.64
C VAL A 168 25.14 16.31 23.79
#